data_AF-C6HZG2-F1
#
_entry.id   AF-C6HZG2-F1
#
_cell.length_a   1.000
_cell.length_b   1.000
_cell.length_c   1.000
_cell.angle_alpha   90.00
_cell.angle_beta   90.00
_cell.angle_gamma   90.00
#
_symmetry.space_group_name_H-M   'P 1'
#
loop_
_entity.id
_entity.type
_entity.pdbx_description
1 polymer ?
#
loop_
_entity_poly.entity_id
_entity_poly.type
_entity_poly.pdbx_seq_one_letter_code
_entity_poly.pdbx_strand_id
1 'polypeptide(L)'
;ALWARFLREGKTPLPVLPIVLYHGNRSWTLPSRLSEVLGIRPELATGMLDYALHVIDLTRIEDDEIRRKVADPEPRVTLAAMKHIHDPLPALLEVVADFLKDFAEDRDILRNVGINIFDYASHVHPEVPPEEMLSLFTPLTQEKNMTTMIDLLRDQGLQQGLQQGLQQGLKQGRQEGRQEDIEKILSKGVLSPEEIASTLDVDLAWVEEIARKIAGKK
;
A
#
# COMPACT_ATOMS: atom_id res chain seq x y z
N ALA A 1 17.51 -13.83 -10.88
CA ALA A 1 16.35 -13.98 -11.77
C ALA A 1 16.43 -13.12 -13.05
N LEU A 2 16.74 -11.81 -12.95
CA LEU A 2 16.75 -10.88 -14.10
C LEU A 2 17.74 -11.26 -15.22
N TRP A 3 19.03 -11.43 -14.91
CA TRP A 3 20.03 -11.79 -15.92
C TRP A 3 19.82 -13.18 -16.51
N ALA A 4 19.34 -14.14 -15.71
CA ALA A 4 18.94 -15.45 -16.21
C ALA A 4 17.81 -15.35 -17.25
N ARG A 5 16.87 -14.41 -17.09
CA ARG A 5 15.87 -14.11 -18.12
C ARG A 5 16.52 -13.54 -19.38
N PHE A 6 17.43 -12.58 -19.25
CA PHE A 6 18.10 -11.95 -20.41
C PHE A 6 18.85 -13.00 -21.23
N LEU A 7 19.59 -13.90 -20.56
CA LEU A 7 20.32 -14.98 -21.23
C LEU A 7 19.37 -15.97 -21.95
N ARG A 8 18.24 -16.34 -21.34
CA ARG A 8 17.22 -17.18 -22.01
C ARG A 8 16.60 -16.53 -23.24
N GLU A 9 16.51 -15.20 -23.23
CA GLU A 9 15.99 -14.41 -24.35
C GLU A 9 17.08 -14.05 -25.39
N GLY A 10 18.32 -14.55 -25.25
CA GLY A 10 19.43 -14.22 -26.13
C GLY A 10 19.90 -12.76 -26.05
N LYS A 11 19.57 -12.06 -24.95
CA LYS A 11 19.91 -10.65 -24.71
C LYS A 11 21.16 -10.54 -23.83
N THR A 12 21.98 -9.53 -24.09
CA THR A 12 23.13 -9.17 -23.25
C THR A 12 22.65 -8.68 -21.87
N PRO A 13 23.12 -9.26 -20.76
CA PRO A 13 22.85 -8.75 -19.41
C PRO A 13 23.27 -7.28 -19.26
N LEU A 14 22.39 -6.45 -18.69
CA LEU A 14 22.69 -5.05 -18.39
C LEU A 14 23.03 -4.85 -16.91
N PRO A 15 23.89 -3.87 -16.57
CA PRO A 15 24.19 -3.54 -15.19
C PRO A 15 22.92 -3.11 -14.44
N VAL A 16 22.81 -3.51 -13.17
CA VAL A 16 21.73 -3.10 -12.28
C VAL A 16 22.30 -2.07 -11.31
N LEU A 17 21.71 -0.87 -11.30
CA LEU A 17 22.07 0.20 -10.38
C LEU A 17 20.96 0.36 -9.33
N PRO A 18 21.19 0.00 -8.06
CA PRO A 18 20.20 0.23 -7.03
C PRO A 18 20.20 1.68 -6.58
N ILE A 19 19.05 2.33 -6.76
CA ILE A 19 18.78 3.68 -6.28
C ILE A 19 17.76 3.56 -5.15
N VAL A 20 18.04 4.20 -4.03
CA VAL A 20 17.14 4.29 -2.88
C VAL A 20 16.64 5.73 -2.82
N LEU A 21 15.36 5.94 -3.13
CA LEU A 21 14.68 7.20 -2.84
C LEU A 21 14.18 7.15 -1.39
N TYR A 22 14.77 7.97 -0.53
CA TYR A 22 14.49 7.96 0.91
C TYR A 22 13.79 9.24 1.35
N HIS A 23 12.74 9.09 2.15
CA HIS A 23 11.88 10.19 2.62
C HIS A 23 11.33 9.91 4.03
N GLY A 24 12.16 9.33 4.90
CA GLY A 24 11.76 9.05 6.29
C GLY A 24 11.72 10.31 7.15
N ASN A 25 11.22 10.17 8.38
CA ASN A 25 11.08 11.27 9.36
C ASN A 25 12.43 11.85 9.88
N ARG A 26 13.57 11.26 9.50
CA ARG A 26 14.91 11.76 9.86
C ARG A 26 15.83 11.52 8.68
N SER A 27 16.94 12.24 8.58
CA SER A 27 17.91 11.99 7.52
C SER A 27 18.52 10.60 7.54
N TRP A 28 18.87 10.11 6.36
CA TRP A 28 19.49 8.81 6.18
C TRP A 28 20.84 8.75 6.89
N THR A 29 20.99 7.74 7.77
CA THR A 29 22.20 7.53 8.57
C THR A 29 22.82 6.15 8.36
N LEU A 30 22.16 5.26 7.61
CA LEU A 30 22.67 3.93 7.34
C LEU A 30 23.83 3.98 6.32
N PRO A 31 24.72 2.99 6.34
CA PRO A 31 25.76 2.86 5.34
C PRO A 31 25.23 2.78 3.90
N SER A 32 26.09 3.11 2.93
CA SER A 32 25.78 3.04 1.50
C SER A 32 26.06 1.66 0.89
N ARG A 33 26.43 0.65 1.69
CA ARG A 33 26.67 -0.72 1.22
C ARG A 33 25.77 -1.70 1.95
N LEU A 34 25.23 -2.66 1.20
CA LEU A 34 24.33 -3.68 1.75
C LEU A 34 25.03 -4.54 2.81
N SER A 35 26.29 -4.90 2.57
CA SER A 35 27.12 -5.64 3.53
C SER A 35 27.25 -4.93 4.86
N GLU A 36 27.49 -3.63 4.85
CA GLU A 36 27.61 -2.80 6.04
C GLU A 36 26.25 -2.63 6.76
N VAL A 37 25.18 -2.39 6.01
CA VAL A 37 23.81 -2.27 6.56
C VAL A 37 23.39 -3.54 7.28
N LEU A 38 23.72 -4.72 6.73
CA LEU A 38 23.37 -6.02 7.29
C LEU A 38 24.39 -6.55 8.31
N GLY A 39 25.49 -5.82 8.55
CA GLY A 39 26.56 -6.26 9.45
C GLY A 39 27.23 -7.58 9.01
N ILE A 40 27.31 -7.81 7.69
CA ILE A 40 27.88 -9.04 7.14
C ILE A 40 29.38 -9.03 7.35
N ARG A 41 29.89 -10.12 7.94
CA ARG A 41 31.33 -10.31 8.12
C ARG A 41 32.04 -10.36 6.76
N PRO A 42 33.22 -9.75 6.58
CA PRO A 42 33.92 -9.68 5.29
C PRO A 42 34.13 -11.04 4.63
N GLU A 43 34.36 -12.09 5.42
CA GLU A 43 34.57 -13.46 4.94
C GLU A 43 33.33 -14.02 4.24
N LEU A 44 32.14 -13.59 4.66
CA LEU A 44 30.85 -13.97 4.09
C LEU A 44 30.40 -13.04 2.95
N ALA A 45 31.06 -11.89 2.77
CA ALA A 45 30.78 -10.97 1.67
C ALA A 45 31.29 -11.51 0.32
N THR A 46 32.21 -12.48 0.34
CA THR A 46 32.76 -13.11 -0.87
C THR A 46 31.67 -13.90 -1.60
N GLY A 47 31.25 -13.41 -2.77
CA GLY A 47 30.18 -14.01 -3.59
C GLY A 47 28.80 -13.37 -3.41
N MET A 48 28.65 -12.44 -2.47
CA MET A 48 27.44 -11.62 -2.36
C MET A 48 27.47 -10.50 -3.39
N LEU A 49 26.28 -10.15 -3.89
CA LEU A 49 26.07 -8.91 -4.64
C LEU A 49 26.02 -7.74 -3.65
N ASP A 50 27.19 -7.24 -3.25
CA ASP A 50 27.31 -6.09 -2.36
C ASP A 50 27.22 -4.77 -3.13
N TYR A 51 25.99 -4.37 -3.43
CA TYR A 51 25.73 -3.15 -4.17
C TYR A 51 26.02 -1.90 -3.35
N ALA A 52 26.63 -0.90 -4.00
CA ALA A 52 26.61 0.48 -3.51
C ALA A 52 25.21 1.07 -3.73
N LEU A 53 24.52 1.34 -2.63
CA LEU A 53 23.22 2.00 -2.59
C LEU A 53 23.40 3.48 -2.95
N HIS A 54 22.82 3.87 -4.09
CA HIS A 54 22.76 5.28 -4.46
C HIS A 54 21.55 5.91 -3.78
N VAL A 55 21.77 6.50 -2.60
CA VAL A 55 20.68 7.07 -1.79
C VAL A 55 20.40 8.51 -2.22
N ILE A 56 19.16 8.76 -2.64
CA ILE A 56 18.58 10.09 -2.83
C ILE A 56 17.74 10.37 -1.58
N ASP A 57 18.30 11.13 -0.64
CA ASP A 57 17.66 11.47 0.62
C ASP A 57 16.89 12.79 0.52
N LEU A 58 15.57 12.73 0.37
CA LEU A 58 14.71 13.90 0.23
C LEU A 58 14.75 14.81 1.46
N THR A 59 15.08 14.29 2.65
CA THR A 59 15.19 15.11 3.86
C THR A 59 16.36 16.09 3.79
N ARG A 60 17.30 15.89 2.86
CA ARG A 60 18.48 16.73 2.64
C ARG A 60 18.36 17.62 1.40
N ILE A 61 17.23 17.56 0.70
CA ILE A 61 17.00 18.32 -0.53
C ILE A 61 16.02 19.45 -0.21
N GLU A 62 16.42 20.68 -0.47
CA GLU A 62 15.56 21.85 -0.31
C GLU A 62 14.41 21.84 -1.31
N ASP A 63 13.24 22.38 -0.94
CA ASP A 63 12.05 22.34 -1.80
C ASP A 63 12.27 23.07 -3.13
N ASP A 64 12.96 24.20 -3.11
CA ASP A 64 13.34 24.92 -4.32
C ASP A 64 14.26 24.10 -5.22
N GLU A 65 15.06 23.18 -4.66
CA GLU A 65 15.89 22.28 -5.46
C GLU A 65 15.04 21.23 -6.17
N ILE A 66 13.99 20.69 -5.51
CA ILE A 66 13.00 19.82 -6.14
C ILE A 66 12.33 20.56 -7.30
N ARG A 67 11.86 21.80 -7.08
CA ARG A 67 11.23 22.63 -8.11
C ARG A 67 12.15 22.87 -9.32
N ARG A 68 13.43 23.15 -9.09
CA ARG A 68 14.41 23.41 -10.16
C ARG A 68 14.81 22.15 -10.94
N LYS A 69 14.99 21.01 -10.26
CA LYS A 69 15.54 19.79 -10.89
C LYS A 69 14.49 18.90 -11.53
N VAL A 70 13.23 18.97 -11.09
CA VAL A 70 12.15 18.10 -11.56
C VAL A 70 11.23 18.90 -12.46
N ALA A 71 11.36 18.73 -13.77
CA ALA A 71 10.58 19.49 -14.75
C ALA A 71 9.10 19.12 -14.73
N ASP A 72 8.80 17.83 -14.64
CA ASP A 72 7.44 17.31 -14.73
C ASP A 72 6.61 17.64 -13.46
N PRO A 73 5.38 18.16 -13.60
CA PRO A 73 4.58 18.61 -12.47
C PRO A 73 4.23 17.51 -11.46
N GLU A 74 3.68 16.39 -11.95
CA GLU A 74 3.24 15.28 -11.09
C GLU A 74 4.35 14.73 -10.18
N PRO A 75 5.55 14.35 -10.69
CA PRO A 75 6.62 13.89 -9.82
C PRO A 75 7.19 15.00 -8.94
N ARG A 76 7.18 16.26 -9.40
CA ARG A 76 7.63 17.40 -8.58
C ARG A 76 6.77 17.53 -7.32
N VAL A 77 5.44 17.58 -7.46
CA VAL A 77 4.53 17.68 -6.30
C VAL A 77 4.57 16.40 -5.47
N THR A 78 4.65 15.23 -6.11
CA THR A 78 4.73 13.94 -5.40
C THR A 78 5.99 13.85 -4.54
N LEU A 79 7.15 14.28 -5.02
CA LEU A 79 8.39 14.28 -4.23
C LEU A 79 8.33 15.25 -3.05
N ALA A 80 7.74 16.43 -3.24
CA ALA A 80 7.50 17.37 -2.15
C ALA A 80 6.54 16.75 -1.10
N ALA A 81 5.43 16.16 -1.56
CA ALA A 81 4.49 15.49 -0.67
C ALA A 81 5.16 14.33 0.11
N MET A 82 5.96 13.49 -0.56
CA MET A 82 6.70 12.40 0.09
C MET A 82 7.72 12.91 1.12
N LYS A 83 8.42 14.00 0.83
CA LYS A 83 9.36 14.62 1.77
C LYS A 83 8.65 15.09 3.06
N HIS A 84 7.46 15.64 2.92
CA HIS A 84 6.68 16.24 4.01
C HIS A 84 5.58 15.31 4.57
N ILE A 85 5.51 14.04 4.12
CA ILE A 85 4.42 13.13 4.48
C ILE A 85 4.38 12.76 5.98
N HIS A 86 5.48 12.99 6.69
CA HIS A 86 5.58 12.73 8.12
C HIS A 86 5.38 13.99 8.98
N ASP A 87 5.25 15.15 8.36
CA ASP A 87 4.95 16.40 9.05
C ASP A 87 3.50 16.43 9.54
N PRO A 88 3.14 17.33 10.47
CA PRO A 88 1.75 17.57 10.78
C PRO A 88 0.96 17.88 9.49
N LEU A 89 -0.17 17.21 9.34
CA LEU A 89 -0.98 17.24 8.13
C LEU A 89 -1.27 18.65 7.58
N PRO A 90 -1.57 19.69 8.38
CA PRO A 90 -1.69 21.04 7.86
C PRO A 90 -0.42 21.55 7.15
N ALA A 91 0.78 21.25 7.67
CA ALA A 91 2.04 21.67 7.08
C ALA A 91 2.32 20.95 5.75
N LEU A 92 2.03 19.64 5.68
CA LEU A 92 2.07 18.89 4.42
C LEU A 92 1.16 19.55 3.37
N LEU A 93 -0.08 19.86 3.75
CA LEU A 93 -1.06 20.47 2.85
C LEU A 93 -0.63 21.86 2.37
N GLU A 94 -0.02 22.68 3.23
CA GLU A 94 0.54 23.98 2.84
C GLU A 94 1.63 23.83 1.77
N VAL A 95 2.56 22.88 1.93
CA VAL A 95 3.60 22.62 0.94
C VAL A 95 2.99 22.13 -0.37
N VAL A 96 2.07 21.17 -0.31
CA VAL A 96 1.41 20.64 -1.52
C VAL A 96 0.65 21.74 -2.25
N ALA A 97 -0.08 22.59 -1.53
CA ALA A 97 -0.77 23.75 -2.11
C ALA A 97 0.21 24.66 -2.85
N ASP A 98 1.34 24.97 -2.22
CA ASP A 98 2.35 25.85 -2.78
C ASP A 98 2.97 25.27 -4.05
N PHE A 99 3.17 23.96 -4.12
CA PHE A 99 3.66 23.29 -5.33
C PHE A 99 2.61 23.24 -6.45
N LEU A 100 1.33 23.07 -6.11
CA LEU A 100 0.25 23.03 -7.10
C LEU A 100 -0.01 24.40 -7.77
N LYS A 101 0.35 25.52 -7.13
CA LYS A 101 0.24 26.87 -7.73
C LYS A 101 0.94 26.99 -9.08
N ASP A 102 2.07 26.29 -9.26
CA ASP A 102 2.85 26.30 -10.51
C ASP A 102 2.05 25.75 -11.70
N PHE A 103 1.00 24.96 -11.44
CA PHE A 103 0.24 24.21 -12.44
C PHE A 103 -1.28 24.27 -12.18
N ALA A 104 -1.76 25.35 -11.55
CA ALA A 104 -3.16 25.50 -11.16
C ALA A 104 -4.14 25.43 -12.35
N GLU A 105 -3.68 25.69 -13.58
CA GLU A 105 -4.50 25.59 -14.78
C GLU A 105 -4.65 24.14 -15.31
N ASP A 106 -3.77 23.21 -14.91
CA ASP A 106 -3.78 21.83 -15.38
C ASP A 106 -4.67 20.94 -14.51
N ARG A 107 -5.91 20.77 -14.96
CA ARG A 107 -6.96 20.08 -14.20
C ARG A 107 -6.68 18.60 -13.98
N ASP A 108 -6.04 17.93 -14.94
CA ASP A 108 -5.77 16.50 -14.82
C ASP A 108 -4.65 16.25 -13.81
N ILE A 109 -3.62 17.08 -13.83
CA ILE A 109 -2.52 17.03 -12.85
C ILE A 109 -3.05 17.32 -11.45
N LEU A 110 -3.83 18.39 -11.28
CA LEU A 110 -4.45 18.71 -9.99
C LEU A 110 -5.25 17.51 -9.47
N ARG A 111 -6.12 16.92 -10.32
CA ARG A 111 -6.94 15.75 -10.00
C ARG A 111 -6.11 14.55 -9.56
N ASN A 112 -5.14 14.13 -10.37
CA ASN A 112 -4.35 12.94 -10.12
C ASN A 112 -3.50 13.09 -8.86
N VAL A 113 -2.81 14.23 -8.73
CA VAL A 113 -1.94 14.52 -7.60
C VAL A 113 -2.75 14.61 -6.31
N GLY A 114 -3.89 15.31 -6.31
CA GLY A 114 -4.73 15.44 -5.12
C GLY A 114 -5.27 14.09 -4.63
N ILE A 115 -5.73 13.20 -5.53
CA ILE A 115 -6.19 11.86 -5.16
C ILE A 115 -5.05 11.02 -4.57
N ASN A 116 -3.89 11.02 -5.22
CA ASN A 116 -2.75 10.23 -4.78
C ASN A 116 -2.19 10.70 -3.43
N ILE A 117 -2.13 12.02 -3.21
CA ILE A 117 -1.67 12.59 -1.94
C ILE A 117 -2.70 12.32 -0.84
N PHE A 118 -4.00 12.42 -1.12
CA PHE A 118 -5.04 12.06 -0.15
C PHE A 118 -4.94 10.60 0.27
N ASP A 119 -4.85 9.68 -0.69
CA ASP A 119 -4.74 8.24 -0.41
C ASP A 119 -3.47 7.95 0.40
N TYR A 120 -2.34 8.54 -0.01
CA TYR A 120 -1.08 8.33 0.68
C TYR A 120 -1.07 8.91 2.10
N ALA A 121 -1.55 10.14 2.28
CA ALA A 121 -1.64 10.78 3.60
C ALA A 121 -2.60 10.00 4.52
N SER A 122 -3.71 9.47 4.00
CA SER A 122 -4.66 8.66 4.80
C SER A 122 -4.02 7.39 5.34
N HIS A 123 -3.06 6.80 4.62
CA HIS A 123 -2.32 5.62 5.08
C HIS A 123 -1.21 5.97 6.08
N VAL A 124 -0.58 7.14 5.95
CA VAL A 124 0.53 7.56 6.82
C VAL A 124 0.02 8.22 8.12
N HIS A 125 -1.16 8.84 8.09
CA HIS A 125 -1.84 9.47 9.21
C HIS A 125 -3.15 8.75 9.58
N PRO A 126 -3.11 7.44 9.94
CA PRO A 126 -4.32 6.69 10.29
C PRO A 126 -5.03 7.20 11.55
N GLU A 127 -4.36 8.04 12.35
CA GLU A 127 -4.93 8.73 13.51
C GLU A 127 -5.92 9.84 13.14
N VAL A 128 -5.88 10.34 11.91
CA VAL A 128 -6.78 11.39 11.42
C VAL A 128 -8.01 10.74 10.78
N PRO A 129 -9.22 10.98 11.30
CA PRO A 129 -10.43 10.43 10.70
C PRO A 129 -10.63 10.88 9.24
N PRO A 130 -11.18 10.03 8.36
CA PRO A 130 -11.40 10.38 6.95
C PRO A 130 -12.20 11.67 6.75
N GLU A 131 -13.17 11.97 7.61
CA GLU A 131 -13.99 13.18 7.52
C GLU A 131 -13.16 14.44 7.82
N GLU A 132 -12.30 14.37 8.83
CA GLU A 132 -11.36 15.43 9.17
C GLU A 132 -10.35 15.61 8.04
N MET A 133 -9.82 14.51 7.51
CA MET A 133 -8.90 14.53 6.37
C MET A 133 -9.52 15.23 5.16
N LEU A 134 -10.73 14.84 4.75
CA LEU A 134 -11.46 15.50 3.66
C LEU A 134 -11.69 17.00 3.93
N SER A 135 -11.99 17.37 5.18
CA SER A 135 -12.17 18.78 5.54
C SER A 135 -10.90 19.60 5.38
N LEU A 136 -9.73 19.02 5.68
CA LEU A 136 -8.43 19.69 5.55
C LEU A 136 -8.00 19.87 4.09
N PHE A 137 -8.39 18.96 3.19
CA PHE A 137 -8.20 19.15 1.76
C PHE A 137 -9.18 20.16 1.15
N THR A 138 -10.31 20.46 1.81
CA THR A 138 -11.35 21.36 1.25
C THR A 138 -10.86 22.80 0.97
N PRO A 139 -10.06 23.46 1.83
CA PRO A 139 -9.47 24.75 1.53
C PRO A 139 -8.50 24.74 0.33
N LEU A 140 -7.79 23.63 0.11
CA LEU A 140 -6.97 23.45 -1.08
C LEU A 140 -7.85 23.41 -2.33
N THR A 141 -9.11 23.01 -2.17
CA THR A 141 -10.06 22.77 -3.25
C THR A 141 -10.94 23.96 -3.63
N GLN A 142 -10.62 25.18 -3.19
CA GLN A 142 -11.48 26.37 -3.43
C GLN A 142 -11.64 26.76 -4.90
N GLU A 143 -10.88 26.16 -5.82
CA GLU A 143 -11.27 26.15 -7.24
C GLU A 143 -12.44 25.19 -7.49
N LYS A 144 -13.47 25.65 -8.22
CA LYS A 144 -14.66 24.87 -8.61
C LYS A 144 -14.40 23.42 -9.04
N ASN A 145 -13.22 23.13 -9.59
CA ASN A 145 -12.83 21.81 -10.10
C ASN A 145 -12.32 20.86 -9.01
N MET A 146 -11.77 21.37 -7.91
CA MET A 146 -11.29 20.52 -6.82
C MET A 146 -12.43 20.14 -5.86
N THR A 147 -13.56 20.86 -5.85
CA THR A 147 -14.80 20.35 -5.25
C THR A 147 -15.23 19.02 -5.89
N THR A 148 -15.11 18.90 -7.22
CA THR A 148 -15.35 17.63 -7.93
C THR A 148 -14.37 16.53 -7.54
N MET A 149 -13.15 16.88 -7.12
CA MET A 149 -12.19 15.91 -6.60
C MET A 149 -12.62 15.35 -5.24
N ILE A 150 -13.13 16.19 -4.32
CA ILE A 150 -13.70 15.71 -3.05
C ILE A 150 -14.88 14.77 -3.30
N ASP A 151 -15.75 15.12 -4.23
CA ASP A 151 -16.87 14.26 -4.59
C ASP A 151 -16.39 12.93 -5.18
N LEU A 152 -15.37 12.96 -6.05
CA LEU A 152 -14.73 11.77 -6.60
C LEU A 152 -14.08 10.90 -5.51
N LEU A 153 -13.39 11.52 -4.55
CA LEU A 153 -12.79 10.82 -3.40
C LEU A 153 -13.86 10.17 -2.53
N ARG A 154 -14.98 10.85 -2.29
CA ARG A 154 -16.13 10.31 -1.55
C ARG A 154 -16.74 9.13 -2.29
N ASP A 155 -16.94 9.26 -3.60
CA ASP A 155 -17.49 8.20 -4.45
C ASP A 155 -16.54 6.99 -4.51
N GLN A 156 -15.23 7.21 -4.68
CA GLN A 156 -14.23 6.15 -4.66
C GLN A 156 -14.18 5.45 -3.31
N GLY A 157 -14.19 6.20 -2.20
CA GLY A 157 -14.25 5.63 -0.85
C GLY A 157 -15.49 4.77 -0.64
N LEU A 158 -16.66 5.24 -1.09
CA LEU A 158 -17.91 4.47 -1.04
C LEU A 158 -17.83 3.19 -1.89
N GLN A 159 -17.32 3.29 -3.12
CA GLN A 159 -17.16 2.14 -4.01
C GLN A 159 -16.21 1.09 -3.43
N GLN A 160 -15.07 1.52 -2.88
CA GLN A 160 -14.13 0.62 -2.21
C GLN A 160 -14.76 -0.04 -0.99
N GLY A 161 -15.46 0.74 -0.15
CA GLY A 161 -16.17 0.22 1.02
C GLY A 161 -17.23 -0.82 0.66
N LEU A 162 -18.04 -0.55 -0.37
CA LEU A 162 -19.02 -1.51 -0.89
C LEU A 162 -18.36 -2.77 -1.45
N GLN A 163 -17.27 -2.62 -2.21
CA GLN A 163 -16.54 -3.76 -2.77
C GLN A 163 -15.94 -4.64 -1.68
N GLN A 164 -15.31 -4.04 -0.67
CA GLN A 164 -14.75 -4.76 0.48
C GLN A 164 -15.87 -5.45 1.28
N GLY A 165 -16.96 -4.74 1.56
CA GLY A 165 -18.12 -5.30 2.28
C GLY A 165 -18.77 -6.48 1.54
N LEU A 166 -18.92 -6.37 0.21
CA LEU A 166 -19.45 -7.46 -0.61
C LEU A 166 -18.51 -8.68 -0.60
N GLN A 167 -17.20 -8.46 -0.75
CA GLN A 167 -16.23 -9.57 -0.72
C GLN A 167 -16.21 -10.27 0.64
N GLN A 168 -16.22 -9.51 1.74
CA GLN A 168 -16.29 -10.06 3.10
C GLN A 168 -17.60 -10.82 3.31
N GLY A 169 -18.73 -10.25 2.92
CA GLY A 169 -20.05 -10.88 3.02
C GLY A 169 -20.16 -12.18 2.22
N LEU A 170 -19.63 -12.22 0.99
CA LEU A 170 -19.60 -13.44 0.18
C LEU A 170 -18.69 -14.51 0.79
N LYS A 171 -17.55 -14.13 1.36
CA LYS A 171 -16.64 -15.06 2.03
C LYS A 171 -17.28 -15.63 3.29
N GLN A 172 -17.89 -14.78 4.12
CA GLN A 172 -18.59 -15.19 5.33
C GLN A 172 -19.79 -16.09 5.01
N GLY A 173 -20.66 -15.69 4.06
CA GLY A 173 -21.81 -16.50 3.66
C GLY A 173 -21.43 -17.86 3.07
N ARG A 174 -20.32 -17.94 2.31
CA ARG A 174 -19.80 -19.24 1.83
C ARG A 174 -19.30 -20.11 3.00
N GLN A 175 -18.62 -19.51 3.97
CA GLN A 175 -18.13 -20.22 5.15
C GLN A 175 -19.27 -20.70 6.04
N GLU A 176 -20.28 -19.86 6.29
CA GLU A 176 -21.49 -20.20 7.05
C GLU A 176 -22.27 -21.33 6.35
N GLY A 177 -22.51 -21.23 5.04
CA GLY A 177 -23.19 -22.29 4.28
C GLY A 177 -22.44 -23.63 4.31
N ARG A 178 -21.10 -23.60 4.19
CA ARG A 178 -20.27 -24.80 4.35
C ARG A 178 -20.35 -25.37 5.77
N GLN A 179 -20.35 -24.52 6.79
CA GLN A 179 -20.52 -24.96 8.18
C GLN A 179 -21.89 -25.62 8.39
N GLU A 180 -22.97 -25.01 7.89
CA GLU A 180 -24.32 -25.59 7.98
C GLU A 180 -24.40 -26.96 7.30
N ASP A 181 -23.76 -27.13 6.15
CA ASP A 181 -23.72 -28.41 5.45
C ASP A 181 -23.01 -29.48 6.29
N ILE A 182 -21.87 -29.13 6.90
CA ILE A 182 -21.14 -30.02 7.83
C ILE A 182 -22.03 -30.40 9.02
N GLU A 183 -22.70 -29.42 9.66
CA GLU A 183 -23.59 -29.66 10.79
C GLU A 183 -24.78 -30.58 10.41
N LYS A 184 -25.38 -30.35 9.23
CA LYS A 184 -26.49 -31.17 8.69
C LYS A 184 -26.04 -32.60 8.38
N ILE A 185 -24.82 -32.80 7.88
CA ILE A 185 -24.31 -34.15 7.59
C ILE A 185 -23.92 -34.88 8.88
N LEU A 186 -23.22 -34.21 9.80
CA LEU A 186 -22.84 -34.77 11.10
C LEU A 186 -24.07 -35.18 11.92
N SER A 187 -25.13 -34.39 11.92
CA SER A 187 -26.37 -34.70 12.66
C SER A 187 -27.11 -35.94 12.15
N LYS A 188 -26.91 -36.33 10.89
CA LYS A 188 -27.45 -37.58 10.33
C LYS A 188 -26.67 -38.82 10.77
N GLY A 189 -25.42 -38.66 11.21
CA GLY A 189 -24.59 -39.76 11.73
C GLY A 189 -24.20 -40.82 10.71
N VAL A 190 -24.23 -40.49 9.40
CA VAL A 190 -24.00 -41.46 8.31
C VAL A 190 -22.53 -41.49 7.87
N LEU A 191 -21.83 -40.35 7.94
CA LEU A 191 -20.44 -40.19 7.49
C LEU A 191 -19.54 -39.80 8.66
N SER A 192 -18.30 -40.29 8.62
CA SER A 192 -17.21 -39.88 9.52
C SER A 192 -16.70 -38.46 9.19
N PRO A 193 -16.07 -37.76 10.16
CA PRO A 193 -15.44 -36.45 9.91
C PRO A 193 -14.47 -36.44 8.73
N GLU A 194 -13.72 -37.52 8.52
CA GLU A 194 -12.77 -37.71 7.41
C GLU A 194 -13.48 -37.80 6.06
N GLU A 195 -14.58 -38.56 5.98
CA GLU A 195 -15.39 -38.66 4.77
C GLU A 195 -16.08 -37.34 4.44
N ILE A 196 -16.52 -36.58 5.44
CA ILE A 196 -17.12 -35.25 5.26
C ILE A 196 -16.09 -34.25 4.76
N ALA A 197 -14.90 -34.22 5.37
CA ALA A 197 -13.79 -33.36 4.96
C ALA A 197 -13.40 -33.63 3.50
N SER A 198 -13.26 -34.90 3.13
CA SER A 198 -12.97 -35.30 1.75
C SER A 198 -14.11 -34.99 0.77
N THR A 199 -15.37 -35.14 1.18
CA THR A 199 -16.53 -34.94 0.29
C THR A 199 -16.78 -33.46 0.01
N LEU A 200 -16.58 -32.61 1.01
CA LEU A 200 -16.76 -31.17 0.89
C LEU A 200 -15.49 -30.44 0.48
N ASP A 201 -14.35 -31.13 0.35
CA ASP A 201 -13.04 -30.53 0.07
C ASP A 201 -12.72 -29.40 1.06
N VAL A 202 -12.74 -29.76 2.35
CA VAL A 202 -12.50 -28.84 3.47
C VAL A 202 -11.50 -29.45 4.44
N ASP A 203 -10.88 -28.62 5.28
CA ASP A 203 -9.92 -29.07 6.28
C ASP A 203 -10.59 -29.99 7.32
N LEU A 204 -9.99 -31.16 7.56
CA LEU A 204 -10.45 -32.12 8.56
C LEU A 204 -10.52 -31.48 9.96
N ALA A 205 -9.53 -30.65 10.32
CA ALA A 205 -9.49 -30.01 11.63
C ALA A 205 -10.71 -29.12 11.88
N TRP A 206 -11.25 -28.50 10.82
CA TRP A 206 -12.45 -27.67 10.90
C TRP A 206 -13.71 -28.51 11.11
N VAL A 207 -13.84 -29.64 10.41
CA VAL A 207 -14.96 -30.59 10.59
C VAL A 207 -14.97 -31.17 12.01
N GLU A 208 -13.80 -31.56 12.53
CA GLU A 208 -13.63 -32.08 13.90
C GLU A 208 -13.97 -31.04 14.97
N GLU A 209 -13.66 -29.76 14.74
CA GLU A 209 -14.05 -28.67 15.62
C GLU A 209 -15.58 -28.55 15.71
N ILE A 210 -16.26 -28.59 14.56
CA ILE A 210 -17.73 -28.53 14.50
C ILE A 210 -18.35 -29.76 15.19
N ALA A 211 -17.82 -30.96 14.94
CA ALA A 211 -18.27 -32.20 15.58
C ALA A 211 -18.16 -32.13 17.12
N ARG A 212 -17.05 -31.61 17.65
CA ARG A 212 -16.87 -31.39 19.10
C ARG A 212 -17.87 -30.39 19.66
N LYS A 213 -18.16 -29.29 18.95
CA LYS A 213 -19.16 -28.29 19.37
C LYS A 213 -20.58 -28.88 19.43
N ILE A 214 -20.94 -29.76 18.50
CA ILE A 214 -22.24 -30.45 18.51
C ILE A 214 -22.30 -31.45 19.68
N ALA A 215 -21.24 -32.23 19.91
CA ALA A 215 -21.20 -33.23 20.98
C ALA A 215 -21.24 -32.62 22.38
N GLY A 216 -20.60 -31.45 22.59
CA GLY A 216 -20.61 -30.74 23.88
C GLY A 216 -21.90 -29.96 24.19
N LYS A 217 -22.87 -29.90 23.26
CA LYS A 217 -24.20 -29.29 23.46
C LYS A 217 -25.30 -30.29 23.83
N LYS A 218 -25.01 -31.59 23.87
CA LYS A 218 -25.91 -32.65 24.35
C LYS A 218 -25.65 -32.96 25.82
#